data_AF-A0A3A9VE98-F1
#
_entry.id   AF-A0A3A9VE98-F1
#
_cell.length_a   1.000
_cell.length_b   1.000
_cell.length_c   1.000
_cell.angle_alpha   90.00
_cell.angle_beta   90.00
_cell.angle_gamma   90.00
#
_symmetry.space_group_name_H-M   'P 1'
#
loop_
_entity.id
_entity.type
_entity.pdbx_description
1 polymer ?
#
loop_
_entity_poly.entity_id
_entity_poly.type
_entity_poly.pdbx_seq_one_letter_code
_entity_poly.pdbx_strand_id
1 'polypeptide(L)'
;MSNYLVDHAIYSWNITGTEKCLYKDVKEVVQKMLMENGGVINVNNTALGGDPCPNTPKSFAAIIGIANSEGITRKICTSVEGVNIDVNISGEIIIS
;
A
#
# COMPACT_ATOMS: atom_id res chain seq x y z
N MET A 1 13.95 16.70 0.33
CA MET A 1 12.58 16.14 0.46
C MET A 1 12.45 15.02 -0.55
N SER A 2 12.14 13.82 -0.09
CA SER A 2 11.79 12.72 -1.00
C SER A 2 10.39 12.98 -1.55
N ASN A 3 10.23 12.92 -2.87
CA ASN A 3 8.92 13.02 -3.49
C ASN A 3 8.40 11.61 -3.78
N TYR A 4 7.23 11.28 -3.23
CA TYR A 4 6.57 10.00 -3.45
C TYR A 4 5.60 10.11 -4.63
N LEU A 5 5.62 9.12 -5.52
CA LEU A 5 4.66 8.95 -6.61
C LEU A 5 4.06 7.56 -6.51
N VAL A 6 2.75 7.46 -6.26
CA VAL A 6 2.05 6.18 -6.27
C VAL A 6 1.60 5.87 -7.69
N ASP A 7 2.19 4.85 -8.30
CA ASP A 7 1.78 4.40 -9.64
C ASP A 7 0.44 3.65 -9.54
N HIS A 8 0.37 2.67 -8.65
CA HIS A 8 -0.81 1.84 -8.36
C HIS A 8 -0.87 1.48 -6.87
N ALA A 9 -2.07 1.38 -6.31
CA ALA A 9 -2.27 0.78 -4.99
C ALA A 9 -3.64 0.13 -4.88
N ILE A 10 -3.68 -1.12 -4.42
CA ILE A 10 -4.88 -1.94 -4.32
C ILE A 10 -4.98 -2.49 -2.91
N TYR A 11 -6.20 -2.48 -2.39
CA TYR A 11 -6.57 -3.18 -1.17
C TYR A 11 -7.67 -4.19 -1.48
N SER A 12 -7.41 -5.47 -1.19
CA SER A 12 -8.21 -6.59 -1.65
C SER A 12 -8.35 -7.67 -0.57
N TRP A 13 -9.20 -8.67 -0.80
CA TRP A 13 -9.37 -9.81 0.09
C TRP A 13 -8.55 -10.99 -0.40
N ASN A 14 -8.00 -11.76 0.53
CA ASN A 14 -7.16 -12.92 0.22
C ASN A 14 -7.99 -14.21 0.27
N ILE A 15 -8.79 -14.46 -0.77
CA ILE A 15 -9.41 -15.78 -1.01
C ILE A 15 -9.14 -16.19 -2.45
N THR A 16 -8.30 -17.20 -2.64
CA THR A 16 -8.01 -17.77 -3.96
C THR A 16 -9.25 -18.39 -4.60
N GLY A 17 -9.48 -18.12 -5.89
CA GLY A 17 -10.50 -18.80 -6.69
C GLY A 17 -11.96 -18.38 -6.45
N THR A 18 -12.20 -17.22 -5.81
CA THR A 18 -13.56 -16.71 -5.59
C THR A 18 -13.69 -15.22 -5.93
N GLU A 19 -14.82 -14.83 -6.51
CA GLU A 19 -15.21 -13.43 -6.74
C GLU A 19 -16.18 -12.97 -5.65
N LYS A 20 -15.73 -12.96 -4.38
CA LYS A 20 -16.61 -12.61 -3.25
C LYS A 20 -16.94 -11.12 -3.20
N CYS A 21 -15.95 -10.26 -3.40
CA CYS A 21 -16.03 -8.82 -3.25
C CYS A 21 -15.35 -8.12 -4.43
N LEU A 22 -15.30 -6.78 -4.46
CA LEU A 22 -14.51 -6.01 -5.42
C LEU A 22 -13.32 -5.37 -4.70
N TYR A 23 -12.19 -5.25 -5.40
CA TYR A 23 -11.01 -4.63 -4.82
C TYR A 23 -11.21 -3.13 -4.74
N LYS A 24 -10.52 -2.50 -3.79
CA LYS A 24 -10.53 -1.06 -3.65
C LYS A 24 -9.25 -0.47 -4.23
N ASP A 25 -9.39 0.44 -5.18
CA ASP A 25 -8.29 1.32 -5.57
C ASP A 25 -8.06 2.32 -4.43
N VAL A 26 -6.84 2.31 -3.89
CA VAL A 26 -6.43 3.14 -2.77
C VAL A 26 -5.26 4.07 -3.15
N LYS A 27 -5.01 4.26 -4.44
CA LYS A 27 -3.90 5.08 -4.97
C LYS A 27 -3.86 6.47 -4.36
N GLU A 28 -4.97 7.21 -4.44
CA GLU A 28 -5.02 8.60 -3.95
C GLU A 28 -4.88 8.67 -2.42
N VAL A 29 -5.48 7.71 -1.71
CA VAL A 29 -5.39 7.62 -0.25
C VAL A 29 -3.94 7.35 0.18
N VAL A 30 -3.26 6.41 -0.47
CA VAL A 30 -1.85 6.11 -0.21
C VAL A 30 -0.96 7.29 -0.59
N GLN A 31 -1.23 7.96 -1.71
CA GLN A 31 -0.46 9.13 -2.14
C GLN A 31 -0.50 10.23 -1.07
N LYS A 32 -1.69 10.54 -0.56
CA LYS A 32 -1.88 11.49 0.54
C LYS A 32 -1.15 11.03 1.80
N MET A 33 -1.31 9.76 2.17
CA MET A 33 -0.71 9.19 3.37
C MET A 33 0.82 9.26 3.37
N LEU A 34 1.46 8.96 2.23
CA LEU A 34 2.91 9.06 2.10
C LEU A 34 3.41 10.49 2.27
N MET A 35 2.66 11.49 1.77
CA MET A 35 2.99 12.90 1.93
C MET A 35 2.81 13.37 3.37
N GLU A 36 1.78 12.91 4.08
CA GLU A 36 1.47 13.33 5.46
C GLU A 36 2.31 12.59 6.51
N ASN A 37 2.59 11.30 6.31
CA ASN A 37 3.24 10.43 7.29
C ASN A 37 4.72 10.18 6.98
N GLY A 38 5.32 10.94 6.07
CA GLY A 38 6.75 10.85 5.78
C GLY A 38 7.19 9.51 5.19
N GLY A 39 6.32 8.83 4.42
CA GLY A 39 6.64 7.55 3.77
C GLY A 39 6.09 6.30 4.46
N VAL A 40 5.31 6.45 5.53
CA VAL A 40 4.65 5.32 6.21
C VAL A 40 3.23 5.11 5.70
N ILE A 41 2.92 3.87 5.32
CA ILE A 41 1.59 3.40 4.91
C ILE A 41 0.98 2.56 6.04
N ASN A 42 -0.14 3.02 6.58
CA ASN A 42 -0.94 2.28 7.55
C ASN A 42 -1.93 1.37 6.80
N VAL A 43 -1.72 0.06 6.86
CA VAL A 43 -2.53 -0.91 6.11
C VAL A 43 -3.69 -1.39 6.98
N ASN A 44 -4.79 -0.67 6.97
CA ASN A 44 -6.03 -1.09 7.64
C ASN A 44 -7.26 -0.44 7.00
N ASN A 45 -8.45 -1.00 7.27
CA ASN A 45 -9.71 -0.51 6.71
C ASN A 45 -9.93 1.00 6.92
N THR A 46 -9.66 1.53 8.12
CA THR A 46 -9.88 2.96 8.40
C THR A 46 -8.95 3.84 7.58
N ALA A 47 -7.66 3.52 7.56
CA ALA A 47 -6.63 4.29 6.89
C ALA A 47 -6.74 4.22 5.36
N LEU A 48 -7.21 3.08 4.82
CA LEU A 48 -7.37 2.84 3.38
C LEU A 48 -8.76 3.20 2.83
N GLY A 49 -9.59 3.87 3.64
CA GLY A 49 -10.87 4.44 3.21
C GLY A 49 -12.04 3.45 3.18
N GLY A 50 -11.96 2.36 3.94
CA GLY A 50 -13.04 1.41 4.19
C GLY A 50 -12.62 -0.06 4.02
N ASP A 51 -13.50 -0.96 4.46
CA ASP A 51 -13.32 -2.41 4.29
C ASP A 51 -13.87 -2.84 2.91
N PRO A 52 -13.04 -3.36 2.00
CA PRO A 52 -13.50 -3.87 0.72
C PRO A 52 -14.29 -5.18 0.84
N CYS A 53 -14.13 -5.93 1.93
CA CYS A 53 -14.80 -7.21 2.12
C CYS A 53 -14.90 -7.60 3.61
N PRO A 54 -16.00 -7.26 4.29
CA PRO A 54 -16.20 -7.57 5.70
C PRO A 54 -15.97 -9.05 6.06
N ASN A 55 -15.44 -9.27 7.27
CA ASN A 55 -15.19 -10.60 7.85
C ASN A 55 -14.27 -11.51 7.02
N THR A 56 -13.35 -10.93 6.25
CA THR A 56 -12.44 -11.67 5.36
C THR A 56 -11.03 -11.11 5.50
N PRO A 57 -9.95 -11.90 5.60
CA PRO A 57 -8.59 -11.38 5.58
C PRO A 57 -8.31 -10.53 4.33
N LYS A 58 -7.56 -9.45 4.50
CA LYS A 58 -7.23 -8.51 3.42
C LYS A 58 -5.72 -8.40 3.21
N SER A 59 -5.38 -8.03 1.99
CA SER A 59 -4.03 -7.81 1.53
C SER A 59 -3.95 -6.52 0.74
N PHE A 60 -2.80 -5.88 0.84
CA PHE A 60 -2.45 -4.64 0.18
C PHE A 60 -1.29 -4.87 -0.78
N ALA A 61 -1.34 -4.20 -1.93
CA ALA A 61 -0.24 -4.15 -2.88
C ALA A 61 -0.14 -2.75 -3.49
N ALA A 62 1.07 -2.21 -3.61
CA ALA A 62 1.32 -0.94 -4.26
C ALA A 62 2.64 -0.90 -5.02
N ILE A 63 2.70 -0.05 -6.04
CA ILE A 63 3.90 0.31 -6.78
C ILE A 63 4.15 1.80 -6.54
N ILE A 64 5.31 2.13 -5.98
CA ILE A 64 5.63 3.47 -5.48
C ILE A 64 6.99 3.91 -6.02
N GLY A 65 7.02 5.02 -6.73
CA GLY A 65 8.22 5.76 -7.07
C GLY A 65 8.66 6.67 -5.92
N ILE A 66 9.94 6.62 -5.58
CA ILE A 66 10.58 7.48 -4.58
C ILE A 66 11.66 8.26 -5.30
N ALA A 67 11.42 9.56 -5.50
CA ALA A 67 12.37 10.47 -6.12
C ALA A 67 13.28 11.11 -5.08
N ASN A 68 14.59 11.02 -5.30
CA ASN A 68 15.64 11.66 -4.51
C ASN A 68 16.61 12.43 -5.44
N SER A 69 17.72 12.95 -4.89
CA SER A 69 18.74 13.69 -5.66
C SER A 69 19.48 12.84 -6.70
N GLU A 70 19.39 11.51 -6.62
CA GLU A 70 20.08 10.55 -7.49
C GLU A 70 19.17 10.01 -8.61
N GLY A 71 17.85 10.16 -8.47
CA GLY A 71 16.86 9.71 -9.46
C GLY A 71 15.57 9.22 -8.83
N ILE A 72 14.83 8.38 -9.55
CA ILE A 72 13.58 7.76 -9.08
C ILE A 72 13.79 6.26 -8.94
N THR A 73 13.60 5.75 -7.73
CA THR A 73 13.56 4.32 -7.44
C THR A 73 12.12 3.86 -7.32
N ARG A 74 11.75 2.77 -8.01
CA ARG A 74 10.43 2.15 -7.84
C ARG A 74 10.49 0.98 -6.87
N LYS A 75 9.54 0.92 -5.95
CA LYS A 75 9.35 -0.17 -4.99
C LYS A 75 8.00 -0.83 -5.19
N ILE A 76 7.97 -2.15 -5.05
CA ILE A 76 6.75 -2.93 -4.92
C ILE A 76 6.58 -3.21 -3.43
N CYS A 77 5.42 -2.84 -2.89
CA CYS A 77 5.10 -2.97 -1.49
C CYS A 77 3.88 -3.88 -1.37
N THR A 78 3.98 -4.93 -0.56
CA THR A 78 2.86 -5.82 -0.24
C THR A 78 2.76 -6.00 1.26
N SER A 79 1.55 -6.17 1.77
CA SER A 79 1.32 -6.41 3.20
C SER A 79 -0.04 -7.04 3.44
N VAL A 80 -0.25 -7.58 4.63
CA VAL A 80 -1.56 -7.98 5.16
C VAL A 80 -2.17 -6.83 5.99
N GLU A 81 -3.48 -6.87 6.20
CA GLU A 81 -4.13 -5.93 7.11
C GLU A 81 -3.49 -5.96 8.51
N GLY A 82 -3.27 -4.76 9.07
CA GLY A 82 -2.69 -4.54 10.39
C GLY A 82 -1.18 -4.32 10.39
N VAL A 83 -0.50 -4.52 9.26
CA VAL A 83 0.97 -4.37 9.15
C VAL A 83 1.33 -3.13 8.36
N ASN A 84 1.95 -2.16 9.02
CA ASN A 84 2.39 -0.91 8.41
C ASN A 84 3.64 -1.12 7.53
N ILE A 85 3.75 -0.33 6.48
CA ILE A 85 4.90 -0.34 5.55
C ILE A 85 5.61 0.99 5.64
N ASP A 86 6.92 0.98 5.89
CA ASP A 86 7.76 2.17 5.70
C ASP A 86 8.52 2.03 4.36
N VAL A 87 8.17 2.88 3.40
CA VAL A 87 8.74 2.81 2.05
C VAL A 87 10.18 3.31 1.98
N ASN A 88 10.69 3.96 3.03
CA ASN A 88 12.05 4.49 3.06
C ASN A 88 13.07 3.46 3.52
N ILE A 89 12.64 2.39 4.20
CA ILE A 89 13.56 1.34 4.65
C ILE A 89 14.18 0.66 3.42
N SER A 90 15.51 0.74 3.34
CA SER A 90 16.34 0.01 2.38
C SER A 90 16.62 -1.38 2.96
N GLY A 91 15.69 -2.29 2.73
CA GLY A 91 15.74 -3.68 3.21
C GLY A 91 14.60 -4.46 2.55
N GLU A 92 14.80 -5.76 2.42
CA GLU A 92 14.02 -6.68 1.59
C GLU A 92 12.49 -6.50 1.59
N ILE A 93 11.90 -6.89 0.46
CA ILE A 93 10.48 -7.15 0.31
C ILE A 93 10.07 -8.12 1.43
N ILE A 94 9.41 -7.62 2.48
CA ILE A 94 8.80 -8.48 3.49
C ILE A 94 7.55 -9.07 2.84
N ILE A 95 7.70 -10.28 2.29
CA ILE A 95 6.57 -11.14 1.92
C ILE A 95 6.23 -11.91 3.19
N SER A 96 5.33 -11.37 4.03
CA SER A 96 4.75 -12.09 5.18
C SER A 96 3.38 -12.65 4.82
#